data_AF-A0AAC8QG62-F1
#
_entry.id   AF-A0AAC8QG62-F1
#
_cell.length_a   1.000
_cell.length_b   1.000
_cell.length_c   1.000
_cell.angle_alpha   90.00
_cell.angle_beta   90.00
_cell.angle_gamma   90.00
#
_symmetry.space_group_name_H-M   'P 1'
#
loop_
_entity.id
_entity.type
_entity.pdbx_description
1 polymer ?
#
loop_
_entity_poly.entity_id
_entity_poly.type
_entity_poly.pdbx_seq_one_letter_code
_entity_poly.pdbx_strand_id
1 'polypeptide(L)'
;MAEPVEGSEPGAEQEVALATVNQELLSAGEFYWDQYRTSATAMGSMYDRVCFLSRMTGNFAGGGESIHAFTTGGSWYLGGSSMQEGVGASAQCAYVPYGTYSDESYWWQHTSPNYPIYMGSATNRVCFLTGISGGFRGWGEWVHVYVSGGSWYLSGNSQQTGVAARARCVSVNSYSNESYWHQNQKYATYLSPAAGKTCALTYVQGHFRGGGESVNIFQSGGSWYLGGSSMQHDVAAKARCF
;
A
#
# COMPACT_ATOMS: atom_id res chain seq x y z
N MET A 1 50.91 33.22 53.12
CA MET A 1 50.99 32.07 52.20
C MET A 1 49.56 31.78 51.79
N ALA A 2 49.20 32.14 50.57
CA ALA A 2 47.85 31.99 50.05
C ALA A 2 47.80 30.73 49.18
N GLU A 3 46.88 29.82 49.49
CA GLU A 3 46.68 28.57 48.76
C GLU A 3 45.99 28.82 47.41
N PRO A 4 46.35 28.08 46.34
CA PRO A 4 45.72 28.21 45.05
C PRO A 4 44.38 27.47 45.01
N VAL A 5 43.37 28.14 44.48
CA VAL A 5 42.03 27.58 44.24
C VAL A 5 42.07 26.77 42.93
N GLU A 6 41.82 25.46 43.03
CA GLU A 6 41.64 24.56 41.89
C GLU A 6 40.38 24.94 41.10
N GLY A 7 40.58 25.26 39.82
CA GLY A 7 39.49 25.47 38.85
C GLY A 7 38.96 24.13 38.36
N SER A 8 37.65 23.92 38.48
CA SER A 8 36.94 22.77 37.94
C SER A 8 36.71 22.93 36.44
N GLU A 9 37.19 21.96 35.65
CA GLU A 9 36.94 21.89 34.21
C GLU A 9 35.46 21.57 33.92
N PRO A 10 34.82 22.24 32.95
CA PRO A 10 33.47 21.92 32.52
C PRO A 10 33.46 20.57 31.77
N GLY A 11 32.64 19.65 32.26
CA GLY A 11 32.46 18.32 31.67
C GLY A 11 31.90 18.39 30.25
N ALA A 12 32.54 17.67 29.34
CA ALA A 12 32.10 17.54 27.95
C ALA A 12 30.69 16.93 27.89
N GLU A 13 29.74 17.68 27.33
CA GLU A 13 28.41 17.19 27.01
C GLU A 13 28.52 16.11 25.92
N GLN A 14 28.17 14.88 26.30
CA GLN A 14 28.23 13.71 25.43
C GLN A 14 27.03 13.77 24.47
N GLU A 15 27.29 14.13 23.21
CA GLU A 15 26.29 14.16 22.14
C GLU A 15 25.78 12.73 21.90
N VAL A 16 24.57 12.44 22.36
CA VAL A 16 23.93 11.14 22.15
C VAL A 16 23.53 11.05 20.68
N ALA A 17 24.38 10.41 19.88
CA ALA A 17 24.05 10.07 18.50
C ALA A 17 22.79 9.19 18.50
N LEU A 18 21.67 9.74 18.02
CA LEU A 18 20.45 8.98 17.76
C LEU A 18 20.78 7.91 16.73
N ALA A 19 20.95 6.68 17.19
CA ALA A 19 21.12 5.53 16.31
C ALA A 19 19.87 5.40 15.45
N THR A 20 20.01 5.59 14.14
CA THR A 20 19.01 5.25 13.15
C THR A 20 18.82 3.74 13.19
N VAL A 21 17.84 3.27 13.97
CA VAL A 21 17.49 1.85 14.01
C VAL A 21 16.90 1.51 12.64
N ASN A 22 17.69 0.81 11.82
CA ASN A 22 17.19 0.12 10.63
C ASN A 22 16.30 -1.03 11.11
N GLN A 23 15.04 -0.72 11.45
CA GLN A 23 14.09 -1.74 11.86
C GLN A 23 13.63 -2.49 10.61
N GLU A 24 13.81 -3.81 10.60
CA GLU A 24 13.22 -4.67 9.59
C GLU A 24 11.70 -4.50 9.61
N LEU A 25 11.12 -4.20 8.45
CA LEU A 25 9.67 -4.15 8.26
C LEU A 25 9.12 -5.58 8.30
N LEU A 26 8.95 -6.13 9.50
CA LEU A 26 8.34 -7.43 9.69
C LEU A 26 6.85 -7.36 9.33
N SER A 27 6.40 -8.31 8.53
CA SER A 27 4.97 -8.45 8.20
C SER A 27 4.20 -8.89 9.45
N ALA A 28 3.13 -8.16 9.80
CA ALA A 28 2.24 -8.51 10.90
C ALA A 28 1.21 -9.60 10.53
N GLY A 29 1.40 -10.28 9.39
CA GLY A 29 0.48 -11.28 8.85
C GLY A 29 -0.37 -10.74 7.70
N GLU A 30 -1.08 -11.67 7.05
CA GLU A 30 -2.08 -11.36 6.03
C GLU A 30 -3.48 -11.40 6.63
N PHE A 31 -4.27 -10.37 6.32
CA PHE A 31 -5.66 -10.23 6.72
C PHE A 31 -6.54 -10.34 5.48
N TYR A 32 -7.74 -10.89 5.66
CA TYR A 32 -8.67 -11.15 4.56
C TYR A 32 -10.06 -10.60 4.87
N TRP A 33 -10.71 -10.09 3.83
CA TRP A 33 -12.12 -9.67 3.84
C TRP A 33 -12.78 -10.08 2.52
N ASP A 34 -14.06 -10.43 2.59
CA ASP A 34 -14.92 -10.65 1.43
C ASP A 34 -16.33 -10.10 1.68
N GLN A 35 -17.12 -10.01 0.62
CA GLN A 35 -18.47 -9.46 0.63
C GLN A 35 -19.45 -10.18 1.57
N TYR A 36 -19.15 -11.41 2.00
CA TYR A 36 -20.01 -12.16 2.92
C TYR A 36 -19.74 -11.79 4.38
N ARG A 37 -18.68 -11.02 4.66
CA ARG A 37 -18.40 -10.49 6.00
C ARG A 37 -19.14 -9.19 6.23
N THR A 38 -20.00 -9.19 7.25
CA THR A 38 -20.76 -8.01 7.69
C THR A 38 -19.90 -6.98 8.45
N SER A 39 -18.75 -7.38 8.97
CA SER A 39 -17.83 -6.53 9.71
C SER A 39 -16.45 -6.46 9.04
N ALA A 40 -15.81 -5.29 9.13
CA ALA A 40 -14.43 -5.14 8.73
C ALA A 40 -13.49 -5.98 9.62
N THR A 41 -12.43 -6.51 9.03
CA THR A 41 -11.41 -7.34 9.69
C THR A 41 -10.40 -6.43 10.40
N ALA A 42 -10.30 -6.50 11.72
CA ALA A 42 -9.30 -5.75 12.48
C ALA A 42 -7.87 -6.24 12.17
N MET A 43 -6.94 -5.30 11.97
CA MET A 43 -5.54 -5.58 11.60
C MET A 43 -4.52 -5.10 12.65
N GLY A 44 -5.00 -4.52 13.73
CA GLY A 44 -4.20 -4.07 14.87
C GLY A 44 -4.18 -2.55 15.04
N SER A 45 -3.41 -2.11 16.05
CA SER A 45 -3.22 -0.70 16.39
C SER A 45 -2.72 0.11 15.19
N MET A 46 -3.14 1.37 15.03
CA MET A 46 -2.52 2.25 14.04
C MET A 46 -1.17 2.80 14.50
N TYR A 47 -0.89 2.83 15.80
CA TYR A 47 0.29 3.52 16.35
C TYR A 47 1.64 2.88 15.97
N ASP A 48 1.66 1.59 15.62
CA ASP A 48 2.88 0.82 15.42
C ASP A 48 2.96 0.16 14.03
N ARG A 49 1.98 0.39 13.16
CA ARG A 49 1.92 -0.27 11.85
C ARG A 49 1.20 0.56 10.81
N VAL A 50 1.48 0.22 9.57
CA VAL A 50 0.77 0.69 8.39
C VAL A 50 0.30 -0.50 7.59
N CYS A 51 -0.95 -0.47 7.14
CA CYS A 51 -1.54 -1.56 6.36
C CYS A 51 -1.87 -1.12 4.93
N PHE A 52 -1.73 -2.05 3.99
CA PHE A 52 -1.89 -1.81 2.56
C PHE A 52 -2.50 -3.03 1.88
N LEU A 53 -3.07 -2.83 0.69
CA LEU A 53 -3.67 -3.92 -0.08
C LEU A 53 -2.57 -4.81 -0.66
N SER A 54 -2.66 -6.11 -0.38
CA SER A 54 -1.83 -7.15 -1.00
C SER A 54 -2.59 -7.89 -2.09
N ARG A 55 -3.92 -7.95 -2.03
CA ARG A 55 -4.75 -8.63 -3.02
C ARG A 55 -6.06 -7.90 -3.27
N MET A 56 -6.48 -7.89 -4.54
CA MET A 56 -7.83 -7.56 -4.99
C MET A 56 -8.37 -8.74 -5.78
N THR A 57 -9.63 -9.13 -5.54
CA THR A 57 -10.27 -10.25 -6.22
C THR A 57 -11.75 -9.99 -6.43
N GLY A 58 -12.32 -10.57 -7.50
CA GLY A 58 -13.77 -10.64 -7.69
C GLY A 58 -14.35 -9.69 -8.72
N ASN A 59 -15.68 -9.59 -8.68
CA ASN A 59 -16.48 -8.97 -9.73
C ASN A 59 -16.74 -7.49 -9.44
N PHE A 60 -15.85 -6.61 -9.90
CA PHE A 60 -16.01 -5.16 -9.81
C PHE A 60 -16.76 -4.64 -11.05
N ALA A 61 -18.05 -4.95 -11.17
CA ALA A 61 -18.85 -4.65 -12.37
C ALA A 61 -19.60 -3.29 -12.33
N GLY A 62 -19.67 -2.65 -11.16
CA GLY A 62 -20.48 -1.45 -10.91
C GLY A 62 -19.86 -0.45 -9.93
N GLY A 63 -20.62 0.58 -9.56
CA GLY A 63 -20.13 1.67 -8.71
C GLY A 63 -20.15 1.36 -7.20
N GLY A 64 -20.72 0.23 -6.79
CA GLY A 64 -20.90 -0.15 -5.39
C GLY A 64 -19.78 -1.01 -4.81
N GLU A 65 -18.94 -1.60 -5.66
CA GLU A 65 -17.87 -2.49 -5.22
C GLU A 65 -16.66 -1.68 -4.72
N SER A 66 -16.19 -2.02 -3.53
CA SER A 66 -15.07 -1.36 -2.89
C SER A 66 -14.34 -2.30 -1.94
N ILE A 67 -13.02 -2.12 -1.87
CA ILE A 67 -12.14 -2.74 -0.87
C ILE A 67 -11.22 -1.65 -0.32
N HIS A 68 -10.95 -1.65 0.99
CA HIS A 68 -10.02 -0.72 1.59
C HIS A 68 -9.42 -1.18 2.92
N ALA A 69 -8.14 -0.90 3.12
CA ALA A 69 -7.48 -0.82 4.40
C ALA A 69 -7.62 0.61 4.94
N PHE A 70 -8.25 0.78 6.10
CA PHE A 70 -8.55 2.08 6.69
C PHE A 70 -8.32 2.10 8.20
N THR A 71 -8.21 3.29 8.78
CA THR A 71 -8.05 3.50 10.22
C THR A 71 -9.34 4.07 10.82
N THR A 72 -9.80 3.51 11.94
CA THR A 72 -10.86 4.09 12.77
C THR A 72 -10.65 3.67 14.23
N GLY A 73 -11.04 4.50 15.20
CA GLY A 73 -10.90 4.14 16.62
C GLY A 73 -9.48 3.72 17.06
N GLY A 74 -8.43 4.29 16.47
CA GLY A 74 -7.04 3.95 16.80
C GLY A 74 -6.55 2.61 16.25
N SER A 75 -7.30 1.95 15.36
CA SER A 75 -6.93 0.65 14.78
C SER A 75 -7.10 0.63 13.25
N TRP A 76 -6.35 -0.25 12.61
CA TRP A 76 -6.50 -0.61 11.20
C TRP A 76 -7.57 -1.66 11.00
N TYR A 77 -8.30 -1.53 9.89
CA TYR A 77 -9.35 -2.44 9.46
C TYR A 77 -9.26 -2.67 7.96
N LEU A 78 -9.50 -3.90 7.53
CA LEU A 78 -9.74 -4.25 6.13
C LEU A 78 -11.24 -4.48 5.95
N GLY A 79 -11.85 -3.73 5.05
CA GLY A 79 -13.26 -3.87 4.74
C GLY A 79 -13.57 -3.54 3.30
N GLY A 80 -14.86 -3.43 3.01
CA GLY A 80 -15.35 -3.13 1.68
C GLY A 80 -16.87 -3.12 1.65
N SER A 81 -17.39 -2.98 0.43
CA SER A 81 -18.82 -3.11 0.13
C SER A 81 -18.95 -3.76 -1.24
N SER A 82 -19.95 -4.60 -1.44
CA SER A 82 -20.22 -5.21 -2.74
C SER A 82 -21.65 -5.76 -2.78
N MET A 83 -22.30 -5.61 -3.94
CA MET A 83 -23.52 -6.36 -4.27
C MET A 83 -23.23 -7.54 -5.21
N GLN A 84 -21.96 -7.75 -5.55
CA GLN A 84 -21.49 -8.80 -6.44
C GLN A 84 -20.81 -9.92 -5.66
N GLU A 85 -20.97 -11.15 -6.15
CA GLU A 85 -20.26 -12.30 -5.64
C GLU A 85 -18.77 -12.27 -6.02
N GLY A 86 -17.94 -12.78 -5.11
CA GLY A 86 -16.50 -12.95 -5.27
C GLY A 86 -15.64 -11.74 -4.89
N VAL A 87 -16.24 -10.58 -4.57
CA VAL A 87 -15.49 -9.37 -4.23
C VAL A 87 -14.82 -9.48 -2.87
N GLY A 88 -13.49 -9.46 -2.87
CA GLY A 88 -12.71 -9.51 -1.65
C GLY A 88 -11.33 -8.90 -1.80
N ALA A 89 -10.62 -8.86 -0.69
CA ALA A 89 -9.27 -8.36 -0.62
C ALA A 89 -8.46 -9.09 0.44
N SER A 90 -7.13 -9.05 0.25
CA SER A 90 -6.19 -9.26 1.32
C SER A 90 -5.40 -7.98 1.58
N ALA A 91 -4.99 -7.80 2.82
CA ALA A 91 -4.10 -6.73 3.23
C ALA A 91 -2.97 -7.29 4.09
N GLN A 92 -1.86 -6.59 4.09
CA GLN A 92 -0.73 -6.85 4.97
C GLN A 92 -0.38 -5.58 5.71
N CYS A 93 0.27 -5.72 6.86
CA CYS A 93 0.77 -4.60 7.62
C CYS A 93 2.27 -4.73 7.85
N ALA A 94 2.95 -3.60 7.89
CA ALA A 94 4.36 -3.51 8.27
C ALA A 94 4.48 -2.67 9.54
N TYR A 95 5.34 -3.10 10.45
CA TYR A 95 5.64 -2.34 11.66
C TYR A 95 6.39 -1.06 11.31
N VAL A 96 5.85 0.08 11.70
CA VAL A 96 6.47 1.39 11.46
C VAL A 96 6.43 2.18 12.77
N PRO A 97 7.53 2.81 13.21
CA PRO A 97 7.51 3.61 14.42
C PRO A 97 6.46 4.72 14.33
N TYR A 98 5.81 5.03 15.45
CA TYR A 98 4.82 6.11 15.48
C TYR A 98 5.40 7.41 14.92
N GLY A 99 4.63 8.09 14.05
CA GLY A 99 5.07 9.33 13.41
C GLY A 99 5.94 9.17 12.16
N THR A 100 6.25 7.95 11.73
CA THR A 100 7.02 7.70 10.48
C THR A 100 6.15 7.54 9.23
N TYR A 101 4.83 7.60 9.37
CA TYR A 101 3.90 7.64 8.24
C TYR A 101 2.91 8.79 8.42
N SER A 102 2.43 9.34 7.30
CA SER A 102 1.43 10.40 7.35
C SER A 102 0.06 9.80 7.66
N ASP A 103 -0.66 10.38 8.62
CA ASP A 103 -2.10 10.10 8.79
C ASP A 103 -2.94 10.58 7.59
N GLU A 104 -2.32 11.37 6.70
CA GLU A 104 -2.90 11.81 5.44
C GLU A 104 -3.24 10.62 4.54
N SER A 105 -4.52 10.52 4.19
CA SER A 105 -5.03 9.62 3.17
C SER A 105 -5.30 10.43 1.90
N TYR A 106 -4.70 10.02 0.80
CA TYR A 106 -4.95 10.61 -0.51
C TYR A 106 -6.13 9.89 -1.17
N TRP A 107 -6.97 10.64 -1.87
CA TRP A 107 -8.14 10.14 -2.57
C TRP A 107 -8.17 10.66 -3.99
N TRP A 108 -8.33 9.74 -4.94
CA TRP A 108 -8.59 10.06 -6.33
C TRP A 108 -9.90 9.38 -6.74
N GLN A 109 -10.71 10.09 -7.53
CA GLN A 109 -11.87 9.54 -8.24
C GLN A 109 -11.89 10.10 -9.66
N HIS A 110 -12.54 9.40 -10.59
CA HIS A 110 -12.61 9.83 -12.00
C HIS A 110 -13.10 11.29 -12.19
N THR A 111 -13.91 11.81 -11.27
CA THR A 111 -14.44 13.19 -11.30
C THR A 111 -13.61 14.20 -10.49
N SER A 112 -12.43 13.82 -9.99
CA SER A 112 -11.57 14.72 -9.21
C SER A 112 -11.11 15.92 -10.06
N PRO A 113 -11.34 17.17 -9.62
CA PRO A 113 -10.91 18.36 -10.37
C PRO A 113 -9.39 18.58 -10.34
N ASN A 114 -8.71 18.05 -9.32
CA ASN A 114 -7.27 18.12 -9.16
C ASN A 114 -6.67 16.77 -9.52
N TYR A 115 -6.20 16.64 -10.76
CA TYR A 115 -5.59 15.41 -11.27
C TYR A 115 -4.29 15.73 -12.01
N PRO A 116 -3.18 15.02 -11.72
CA PRO A 116 -3.02 13.98 -10.70
C PRO A 116 -2.97 14.52 -9.25
N ILE A 117 -3.24 13.69 -8.24
CA ILE A 117 -3.19 14.06 -6.82
C ILE A 117 -1.74 14.03 -6.35
N TYR A 118 -1.17 15.18 -6.00
CA TYR A 118 0.17 15.27 -5.42
C TYR A 118 0.22 14.67 -4.00
N MET A 119 1.18 13.78 -3.74
CA MET A 119 1.32 13.07 -2.46
C MET A 119 2.66 13.33 -1.75
N GLY A 120 3.40 14.36 -2.18
CA GLY A 120 4.68 14.75 -1.58
C GLY A 120 5.92 14.28 -2.35
N SER A 121 7.09 14.65 -1.82
CA SER A 121 8.40 14.26 -2.37
C SER A 121 8.62 12.74 -2.35
N ALA A 122 9.36 12.20 -3.32
CA ALA A 122 9.79 10.80 -3.36
C ALA A 122 11.03 10.51 -2.51
N THR A 123 11.71 11.54 -1.98
CA THR A 123 12.87 11.36 -1.09
C THR A 123 12.45 10.67 0.20
N ASN A 124 13.06 9.51 0.50
CA ASN A 124 12.83 8.70 1.71
C ASN A 124 11.35 8.41 1.99
N ARG A 125 10.56 8.23 0.93
CA ARG A 125 9.11 8.07 1.03
C ARG A 125 8.64 7.11 -0.04
N VAL A 126 7.74 6.21 0.32
CA VAL A 126 7.03 5.34 -0.61
C VAL A 126 5.54 5.48 -0.41
N CYS A 127 4.79 5.49 -1.50
CA CYS A 127 3.32 5.52 -1.46
C CYS A 127 2.75 4.28 -2.14
N PHE A 128 1.58 3.85 -1.70
CA PHE A 128 0.92 2.62 -2.16
C PHE A 128 -0.60 2.70 -2.04
N LEU A 129 -1.29 1.79 -2.70
CA LEU A 129 -2.75 1.69 -2.68
C LEU A 129 -3.23 1.10 -1.35
N THR A 130 -4.19 1.78 -0.74
CA THR A 130 -4.91 1.31 0.46
C THR A 130 -6.39 1.08 0.19
N GLY A 131 -6.92 1.50 -0.96
CA GLY A 131 -8.31 1.27 -1.31
C GLY A 131 -8.56 1.39 -2.80
N ILE A 132 -9.48 0.60 -3.32
CA ILE A 132 -9.92 0.59 -4.71
C ILE A 132 -11.44 0.42 -4.71
N SER A 133 -12.13 1.18 -5.54
CA SER A 133 -13.58 1.03 -5.74
C SER A 133 -13.98 1.28 -7.18
N GLY A 134 -15.22 0.90 -7.50
CA GLY A 134 -15.86 1.17 -8.79
C GLY A 134 -15.77 0.04 -9.79
N GLY A 135 -16.34 0.28 -10.98
CA GLY A 135 -16.47 -0.73 -12.01
C GLY A 135 -15.23 -0.79 -12.88
N PHE A 136 -14.58 -1.94 -12.96
CA PHE A 136 -13.40 -2.23 -13.76
C PHE A 136 -13.81 -3.10 -14.96
N ARG A 137 -14.04 -2.48 -16.12
CA ARG A 137 -14.67 -3.13 -17.30
C ARG A 137 -13.69 -3.42 -18.44
N GLY A 138 -12.41 -3.09 -18.30
CA GLY A 138 -11.42 -3.23 -19.35
C GLY A 138 -10.11 -2.54 -19.03
N TRP A 139 -9.22 -2.51 -20.03
CA TRP A 139 -7.94 -1.80 -19.97
C TRP A 139 -8.07 -0.29 -19.73
N GLY A 140 -9.24 0.29 -20.03
CA GLY A 140 -9.52 1.71 -19.83
C GLY A 140 -9.65 2.10 -18.35
N GLU A 141 -9.89 1.13 -17.45
CA GLU A 141 -10.02 1.35 -16.01
C GLU A 141 -8.76 0.95 -15.26
N TRP A 142 -8.09 1.95 -14.68
CA TRP A 142 -6.92 1.74 -13.85
C TRP A 142 -6.77 2.80 -12.78
N VAL A 143 -6.02 2.45 -11.73
CA VAL A 143 -5.57 3.34 -10.67
C VAL A 143 -4.06 3.14 -10.45
N HIS A 144 -3.31 4.22 -10.22
CA HIS A 144 -1.86 4.18 -10.09
C HIS A 144 -1.34 5.19 -9.06
N VAL A 145 -0.50 4.69 -8.16
CA VAL A 145 0.44 5.43 -7.34
C VAL A 145 1.82 5.39 -7.98
N TYR A 146 2.35 6.52 -8.43
CA TYR A 146 3.58 6.58 -9.21
C TYR A 146 4.48 7.76 -8.84
N VAL A 147 5.74 7.67 -9.25
CA VAL A 147 6.73 8.75 -9.10
C VAL A 147 6.92 9.47 -10.44
N SER A 148 6.86 10.80 -10.42
CA SER A 148 7.20 11.65 -11.56
C SER A 148 7.87 12.94 -11.06
N GLY A 149 8.92 13.42 -11.73
CA GLY A 149 9.60 14.66 -11.32
C GLY A 149 10.05 14.68 -9.85
N GLY A 150 10.44 13.54 -9.28
CA GLY A 150 10.88 13.44 -7.88
C GLY A 150 9.76 13.51 -6.84
N SER A 151 8.48 13.39 -7.23
CA SER A 151 7.34 13.40 -6.32
C SER A 151 6.37 12.26 -6.59
N TRP A 152 5.62 11.88 -5.56
CA TRP A 152 4.56 10.87 -5.62
C TRP A 152 3.24 11.47 -6.09
N TYR A 153 2.51 10.70 -6.89
CA TYR A 153 1.20 11.06 -7.40
C TYR A 153 0.23 9.89 -7.32
N LEU A 154 -1.04 10.17 -7.02
CA LEU A 154 -2.15 9.23 -7.17
C LEU A 154 -3.03 9.67 -8.34
N SER A 155 -3.36 8.70 -9.18
CA SER A 155 -4.02 8.90 -10.45
C SER A 155 -4.86 7.68 -10.81
N GLY A 156 -5.72 7.83 -11.81
CA GLY A 156 -6.41 6.75 -12.47
C GLY A 156 -6.99 7.23 -13.79
N ASN A 157 -7.56 6.29 -14.54
CA ASN A 157 -8.39 6.55 -15.70
C ASN A 157 -9.60 5.64 -15.64
N SER A 158 -10.74 6.12 -16.13
CA SER A 158 -11.94 5.30 -16.22
C SER A 158 -12.92 5.93 -17.19
N GLN A 159 -13.72 5.11 -17.85
CA GLN A 159 -14.96 5.55 -18.51
C GLN A 159 -16.20 5.12 -17.70
N GLN A 160 -16.01 4.52 -16.53
CA GLN A 160 -17.05 4.09 -15.62
C GLN A 160 -17.26 5.10 -14.50
N THR A 161 -18.45 5.07 -13.92
CA THR A 161 -18.76 5.80 -12.70
C THR A 161 -18.21 5.06 -11.48
N GLY A 162 -17.69 5.81 -10.50
CA GLY A 162 -17.31 5.29 -9.20
C GLY A 162 -15.91 4.69 -9.10
N VAL A 163 -15.14 4.65 -10.21
CA VAL A 163 -13.73 4.24 -10.14
C VAL A 163 -12.94 5.28 -9.36
N ALA A 164 -12.36 4.80 -8.26
CA ALA A 164 -11.63 5.62 -7.31
C ALA A 164 -10.56 4.78 -6.60
N ALA A 165 -9.60 5.48 -5.99
CA ALA A 165 -8.53 4.88 -5.22
C ALA A 165 -8.17 5.70 -3.98
N ARG A 166 -7.70 4.98 -2.96
CA ARG A 166 -7.02 5.54 -1.78
C ARG A 166 -5.56 5.17 -1.82
N ALA A 167 -4.73 6.10 -1.38
CA ALA A 167 -3.32 5.86 -1.15
C ALA A 167 -2.87 6.45 0.18
N ARG A 168 -1.77 5.90 0.69
CA ARG A 168 -1.00 6.46 1.80
C ARG A 168 0.48 6.37 1.50
N CYS A 169 1.26 7.13 2.26
CA CYS A 169 2.70 7.16 2.16
C CYS A 169 3.36 6.93 3.51
N VAL A 170 4.56 6.35 3.48
CA VAL A 170 5.36 6.03 4.66
C VAL A 170 6.80 6.45 4.40
N SER A 171 7.51 6.88 5.44
CA SER A 171 8.93 7.15 5.35
C SER A 171 9.73 5.84 5.31
N VAL A 172 10.68 5.76 4.39
CA VAL A 172 11.53 4.58 4.16
C VAL A 172 12.93 4.99 3.82
N ASN A 173 13.91 4.13 4.10
CA ASN A 173 15.30 4.37 3.72
C ASN A 173 15.53 4.14 2.22
N SER A 174 14.82 3.18 1.64
CA SER A 174 14.88 2.87 0.21
C SER A 174 13.63 2.11 -0.21
N TYR A 175 13.35 2.07 -1.51
CA TYR A 175 12.31 1.23 -2.08
C TYR A 175 12.76 0.73 -3.47
N SER A 176 12.19 -0.37 -3.92
CA SER A 176 12.52 -0.99 -5.20
C SER A 176 11.97 -0.19 -6.39
N ASN A 177 12.47 -0.50 -7.58
CA ASN A 177 11.76 -0.19 -8.82
C ASN A 177 10.37 -0.85 -8.82
N GLU A 178 9.49 -0.31 -9.66
CA GLU A 178 8.14 -0.87 -9.86
C GLU A 178 8.21 -2.12 -10.74
N SER A 179 7.68 -3.22 -10.22
CA SER A 179 7.53 -4.47 -10.97
C SER A 179 6.13 -4.57 -11.54
N TYR A 180 6.00 -5.18 -12.72
CA TYR A 180 4.74 -5.33 -13.44
C TYR A 180 4.39 -6.81 -13.61
N TRP A 181 3.10 -7.10 -13.54
CA TRP A 181 2.52 -8.39 -13.90
C TRP A 181 1.26 -8.16 -14.72
N HIS A 182 0.97 -9.05 -15.67
CA HIS A 182 -0.28 -9.09 -16.39
C HIS A 182 -0.71 -10.53 -16.65
N GLN A 183 -2.01 -10.74 -16.84
CA GLN A 183 -2.66 -12.05 -16.98
C GLN A 183 -2.10 -13.00 -18.05
N ASN A 184 -1.44 -12.49 -19.10
CA ASN A 184 -0.88 -13.34 -20.16
C ASN A 184 0.55 -13.80 -19.83
N GLN A 185 1.11 -13.37 -18.69
CA GLN A 185 2.40 -13.82 -18.21
C GLN A 185 2.27 -15.20 -17.56
N LYS A 186 3.15 -16.13 -17.97
CA LYS A 186 3.12 -17.53 -17.51
C LYS A 186 3.44 -17.70 -16.02
N TYR A 187 4.25 -16.81 -15.45
CA TYR A 187 4.76 -16.91 -14.08
C TYR A 187 4.48 -15.63 -13.31
N ALA A 188 4.43 -15.72 -11.99
CA ALA A 188 4.44 -14.54 -11.14
C ALA A 188 5.77 -13.78 -11.28
N THR A 189 5.72 -12.47 -11.16
CA THR A 189 6.88 -11.58 -11.22
C THR A 189 7.57 -11.56 -9.86
N TYR A 190 8.86 -11.91 -9.82
CA TYR A 190 9.68 -11.74 -8.62
C TYR A 190 9.80 -10.26 -8.23
N LEU A 191 9.67 -9.96 -6.95
CA LEU A 191 9.77 -8.59 -6.42
C LEU A 191 11.04 -8.39 -5.60
N SER A 192 11.25 -9.21 -4.56
CA SER A 192 12.40 -9.10 -3.66
C SER A 192 12.53 -10.32 -2.74
N PRO A 193 13.67 -10.51 -2.06
CA PRO A 193 13.70 -11.39 -0.89
C PRO A 193 12.72 -10.89 0.18
N ALA A 194 12.13 -11.81 0.95
CA ALA A 194 11.17 -11.46 1.99
C ALA A 194 11.82 -10.89 3.26
N ALA A 195 13.08 -11.24 3.52
CA ALA A 195 13.81 -10.78 4.70
C ALA A 195 13.92 -9.24 4.71
N GLY A 196 13.46 -8.63 5.80
CA GLY A 196 13.53 -7.19 6.04
C GLY A 196 12.73 -6.30 5.10
N LYS A 197 11.84 -6.85 4.26
CA LYS A 197 11.10 -6.11 3.25
C LYS A 197 9.63 -6.46 3.24
N THR A 198 8.83 -5.49 2.84
CA THR A 198 7.43 -5.69 2.49
C THR A 198 7.13 -5.17 1.10
N CYS A 199 6.05 -5.63 0.47
CA CYS A 199 5.67 -5.16 -0.87
C CYS A 199 4.20 -4.81 -0.94
N ALA A 200 3.88 -3.69 -1.59
CA ALA A 200 2.51 -3.18 -1.67
C ALA A 200 2.09 -2.92 -3.13
N LEU A 201 0.79 -3.05 -3.40
CA LEU A 201 0.22 -2.73 -4.71
C LEU A 201 0.32 -1.23 -4.96
N THR A 202 0.81 -0.85 -6.13
CA THR A 202 0.88 0.54 -6.58
C THR A 202 -0.04 0.79 -7.76
N TYR A 203 -0.43 -0.25 -8.50
CA TYR A 203 -1.27 -0.15 -9.68
C TYR A 203 -2.18 -1.36 -9.82
N VAL A 204 -3.41 -1.11 -10.26
CA VAL A 204 -4.35 -2.14 -10.70
C VAL A 204 -5.07 -1.65 -11.95
N GLN A 205 -5.19 -2.53 -12.94
CA GLN A 205 -5.94 -2.31 -14.17
C GLN A 205 -6.70 -3.58 -14.55
N GLY A 206 -7.81 -3.42 -15.25
CA GLY A 206 -8.31 -4.45 -16.15
C GLY A 206 -9.81 -4.65 -16.06
N HIS A 207 -10.27 -5.74 -16.67
CA HIS A 207 -11.66 -6.16 -16.59
C HIS A 207 -11.83 -7.16 -15.44
N PHE A 208 -12.39 -6.71 -14.32
CA PHE A 208 -12.67 -7.56 -13.15
C PHE A 208 -14.13 -7.99 -13.17
N ARG A 209 -14.44 -8.99 -14.00
CA ARG A 209 -15.81 -9.50 -14.19
C ARG A 209 -15.90 -10.98 -13.83
N GLY A 210 -16.42 -11.24 -12.64
CA GLY A 210 -16.63 -12.58 -12.10
C GLY A 210 -15.81 -12.84 -10.84
N GLY A 211 -15.87 -14.07 -10.31
CA GLY A 211 -15.11 -14.46 -9.12
C GLY A 211 -13.67 -14.91 -9.39
N GLY A 212 -13.24 -14.96 -10.66
CA GLY A 212 -11.97 -15.55 -11.07
C GLY A 212 -10.81 -14.57 -11.24
N GLU A 213 -11.12 -13.28 -11.29
CA GLU A 213 -10.17 -12.20 -11.52
C GLU A 213 -9.51 -11.79 -10.21
N SER A 214 -8.18 -11.79 -10.21
CA SER A 214 -7.40 -11.39 -9.05
C SER A 214 -6.04 -10.87 -9.45
N VAL A 215 -5.53 -9.96 -8.62
CA VAL A 215 -4.12 -9.57 -8.57
C VAL A 215 -3.67 -9.70 -7.12
N ASN A 216 -2.48 -10.25 -6.89
CA ASN A 216 -1.99 -10.51 -5.55
C ASN A 216 -0.48 -10.43 -5.43
N ILE A 217 -0.03 -9.90 -4.30
CA ILE A 217 1.32 -9.98 -3.78
C ILE A 217 1.35 -11.13 -2.77
N PHE A 218 2.30 -12.04 -2.91
CA PHE A 218 2.40 -13.21 -2.05
C PHE A 218 3.85 -13.61 -1.79
N GLN A 219 4.08 -14.34 -0.71
CA GLN A 219 5.38 -14.92 -0.38
C GLN A 219 5.45 -16.38 -0.82
N SER A 220 6.57 -16.77 -1.42
CA SER A 220 6.90 -18.16 -1.71
C SER A 220 8.42 -18.37 -1.64
N GLY A 221 8.89 -19.46 -1.03
CA GLY A 221 10.33 -19.75 -0.95
C GLY A 221 11.19 -18.62 -0.38
N GLY A 222 10.69 -17.85 0.59
CA GLY A 222 11.42 -16.73 1.20
C GLY A 222 11.53 -15.48 0.32
N SER A 223 10.71 -15.37 -0.73
CA SER A 223 10.69 -14.22 -1.65
C SER A 223 9.27 -13.71 -1.89
N TRP A 224 9.16 -12.44 -2.22
CA TRP A 224 7.94 -11.76 -2.64
C TRP A 224 7.73 -11.90 -4.15
N TYR A 225 6.47 -12.14 -4.53
CA TYR A 225 6.03 -12.23 -5.91
C TYR A 225 4.77 -11.41 -6.13
N LEU A 226 4.60 -10.89 -7.35
CA LEU A 226 3.37 -10.30 -7.85
C LEU A 226 2.77 -11.23 -8.90
N GLY A 227 1.52 -11.61 -8.72
CA GLY A 227 0.80 -12.47 -9.65
C GLY A 227 -0.68 -12.14 -9.68
N GLY A 228 -1.44 -13.09 -10.21
CA GLY A 228 -2.88 -13.00 -10.33
C GLY A 228 -3.45 -14.13 -11.17
N SER A 229 -4.75 -14.06 -11.39
CA SER A 229 -5.51 -14.97 -12.25
C SER A 229 -6.61 -14.17 -12.92
N SER A 230 -6.96 -14.48 -14.17
CA SER A 230 -8.06 -13.83 -14.88
C SER A 230 -8.53 -14.70 -16.04
N MET A 231 -9.86 -14.79 -16.23
CA MET A 231 -10.45 -15.29 -17.48
C MET A 231 -10.85 -14.14 -18.42
N GLN A 232 -10.71 -12.89 -17.98
CA GLN A 232 -10.98 -11.70 -18.79
C GLN A 232 -9.73 -11.28 -19.57
N HIS A 233 -9.72 -10.03 -20.05
CA HIS A 233 -8.60 -9.40 -20.73
C HIS A 233 -8.07 -8.24 -19.88
N ASP A 234 -6.79 -7.91 -20.10
CA ASP A 234 -6.13 -6.70 -19.60
C ASP A 234 -6.02 -6.55 -18.07
N VAL A 235 -6.23 -7.63 -17.31
CA VAL A 235 -5.95 -7.66 -15.87
C VAL A 235 -4.44 -7.60 -15.63
N ALA A 236 -4.03 -6.55 -14.92
CA ALA A 236 -2.64 -6.27 -14.64
C ALA A 236 -2.48 -5.55 -13.30
N ALA A 237 -1.28 -5.66 -12.74
CA ALA A 237 -0.91 -4.98 -11.51
C ALA A 237 0.54 -4.52 -11.53
N LYS A 238 0.85 -3.57 -10.66
CA LYS A 238 2.23 -3.24 -10.30
C LYS A 238 2.40 -3.17 -8.80
N ALA A 239 3.62 -3.44 -8.36
CA ALA A 239 4.00 -3.41 -6.96
C ALA A 239 5.41 -2.87 -6.78
N ARG A 240 5.67 -2.38 -5.57
CA ARG A 240 7.00 -2.00 -5.09
C ARG A 240 7.25 -2.61 -3.72
N CYS A 241 8.51 -2.89 -3.42
CA CYS A 241 8.95 -3.32 -2.11
C CYS A 241 9.75 -2.23 -1.40
N PHE A 242 9.69 -2.20 -0.09
CA PHE A 242 10.37 -1.25 0.77
C PHE A 242 10.71 -1.86 2.12
#